data_AF-A0A7R7VI55-F1
#
_entry.id   AF-A0A7R7VI55-F1
#
_cell.length_a   1.000
_cell.length_b   1.000
_cell.length_c   1.000
_cell.angle_alpha   90.00
_cell.angle_beta   90.00
_cell.angle_gamma   90.00
#
_symmetry.space_group_name_H-M   'P 1'
#
loop_
_entity.id
_entity.type
_entity.pdbx_description
1 polymer ?
#
loop_
_entity_poly.entity_id
_entity_poly.type
_entity_poly.pdbx_seq_one_letter_code
_entity_poly.pdbx_strand_id
1 'polypeptide(L)'
;MEGNITHYRILVNPNKETVERSPDTVIARVLEILVNKNNHPVLVHCNKGKHRTGCVIACLRKLQGWSLDTIIPEYLSFSHPKSRLLDEKFIEEFDVSKFIHLSHPLRAPPWSLPASPNLCLDNEEDCPSPTKWYMQPSVSRVNAF
;
A
#
# COMPACT_ATOMS: atom_id res chain seq x y z
N MET A 1 8.15 -18.81 -25.51
CA MET A 1 7.00 -18.10 -24.89
C MET A 1 7.57 -17.29 -23.75
N GLU A 2 7.94 -16.04 -24.01
CA GLU A 2 8.66 -15.20 -23.05
C GLU A 2 7.68 -14.46 -22.14
N GLY A 3 7.73 -14.81 -20.84
CA GLY A 3 7.17 -14.03 -19.72
C GLY A 3 5.66 -14.19 -19.46
N ASN A 4 5.27 -15.15 -18.60
CA ASN A 4 3.91 -15.27 -18.06
C ASN A 4 3.56 -14.15 -17.04
N ILE A 5 3.70 -12.88 -17.42
CA ILE A 5 3.38 -11.75 -16.55
C ILE A 5 1.97 -11.25 -16.88
N THR A 6 1.07 -11.31 -15.90
CA THR A 6 -0.27 -10.74 -16.02
C THR A 6 -0.23 -9.24 -15.73
N HIS A 7 -0.74 -8.43 -16.65
CA HIS A 7 -0.77 -6.98 -16.51
C HIS A 7 -2.15 -6.47 -16.09
N TYR A 8 -2.23 -5.86 -14.91
CA TYR A 8 -3.43 -5.13 -14.46
C TYR A 8 -3.24 -3.62 -14.71
N ARG A 9 -4.10 -3.01 -15.53
CA ARG A 9 -4.10 -1.56 -15.79
C ARG A 9 -5.31 -0.92 -15.12
N ILE A 10 -5.08 -0.23 -14.01
CA ILE A 10 -6.11 0.49 -13.26
C ILE A 10 -5.81 1.99 -13.36
N LEU A 11 -6.78 2.76 -13.86
CA LEU A 11 -6.66 4.20 -14.01
C LEU A 11 -6.91 4.88 -12.67
N VAL A 12 -5.86 5.50 -12.12
CA VAL A 12 -5.94 6.34 -10.92
C VAL A 12 -5.67 7.78 -11.34
N ASN A 13 -6.69 8.63 -11.20
CA ASN A 13 -6.59 10.07 -11.37
C ASN A 13 -5.61 10.65 -10.33
N PRO A 14 -4.78 11.63 -10.72
CA PRO A 14 -3.92 12.32 -9.78
C PRO A 14 -4.76 13.18 -8.82
N ASN A 15 -4.43 13.15 -7.52
CA ASN A 15 -5.01 14.08 -6.57
C ASN A 15 -4.39 15.46 -6.80
N LYS A 16 -5.13 16.33 -7.51
CA LYS A 16 -4.77 17.71 -7.84
C LYS A 16 -6.02 18.57 -7.67
N GLU A 17 -5.85 19.83 -7.29
CA GLU A 17 -7.00 20.74 -7.06
C GLU A 17 -7.93 20.86 -8.29
N THR A 18 -7.36 20.74 -9.49
CA THR A 18 -8.08 20.89 -10.76
C THR A 18 -8.63 19.58 -11.32
N VAL A 19 -8.44 18.45 -10.63
CA VAL A 19 -8.81 17.12 -11.12
C VAL A 19 -9.59 16.39 -10.04
N GLU A 20 -10.76 15.88 -10.41
CA GLU A 20 -11.53 15.03 -9.53
C GLU A 20 -10.72 13.77 -9.16
N ARG A 21 -10.53 13.59 -7.85
CA ARG A 21 -9.88 12.44 -7.23
C ARG A 21 -10.56 11.14 -7.67
N SER A 22 -9.80 10.06 -7.77
CA SER A 22 -10.40 8.74 -8.01
C SER A 22 -11.27 8.34 -6.83
N PRO A 23 -12.44 7.71 -7.05
CA PRO A 23 -13.21 7.16 -5.96
C PRO A 23 -12.42 6.05 -5.26
N ASP A 24 -12.65 5.88 -3.95
CA ASP A 24 -11.92 4.94 -3.10
C ASP A 24 -11.98 3.49 -3.64
N THR A 25 -13.07 3.14 -4.32
CA THR A 25 -13.28 1.85 -4.99
C THR A 25 -12.21 1.53 -6.03
N VAL A 26 -11.62 2.54 -6.68
CA VAL A 26 -10.52 2.35 -7.64
C VAL A 26 -9.27 1.86 -6.91
N ILE A 27 -8.95 2.45 -5.76
CA ILE A 27 -7.81 2.01 -4.93
C ILE A 27 -8.10 0.64 -4.32
N ALA A 28 -9.32 0.40 -3.85
CA ALA A 28 -9.74 -0.91 -3.33
C ALA A 28 -9.54 -2.04 -4.33
N ARG A 29 -9.83 -1.81 -5.62
CA ARG A 29 -9.55 -2.78 -6.69
C ARG A 29 -8.06 -3.09 -6.85
N VAL A 30 -7.18 -2.12 -6.62
CA VAL A 30 -5.73 -2.37 -6.61
C VAL A 30 -5.36 -3.21 -5.37
N LEU A 31 -5.93 -2.89 -4.21
CA LEU A 31 -5.69 -3.65 -2.97
C LEU A 31 -6.14 -5.10 -3.10
N GLU A 32 -7.29 -5.38 -3.73
CA GLU A 32 -7.78 -6.74 -4.03
C GLU A 32 -6.74 -7.60 -4.77
N ILE A 33 -6.07 -7.01 -5.76
CA ILE A 33 -5.01 -7.68 -6.52
C ILE A 33 -3.81 -7.92 -5.61
N LEU A 34 -3.43 -6.93 -4.79
CA LEU A 34 -2.26 -6.99 -3.93
C LEU A 34 -2.41 -7.94 -2.76
N VAL A 35 -3.60 -8.09 -2.19
CA VAL A 35 -3.80 -9.04 -1.10
C VAL A 35 -3.79 -10.48 -1.62
N ASN A 36 -4.33 -10.73 -2.82
CA ASN A 36 -4.43 -12.09 -3.36
C ASN A 36 -3.05 -12.74 -3.59
N LYS A 37 -2.69 -13.69 -2.71
CA LYS A 37 -1.45 -14.48 -2.75
C LYS A 37 -1.12 -15.12 -4.11
N ASN A 38 -2.13 -15.47 -4.92
CA ASN A 38 -1.91 -16.12 -6.22
C ASN A 38 -1.35 -15.15 -7.28
N ASN A 39 -1.41 -13.84 -7.03
CA ASN A 39 -0.83 -12.84 -7.91
C ASN A 39 0.66 -12.60 -7.62
N HIS A 40 1.20 -13.09 -6.51
CA HIS A 40 2.57 -12.76 -6.09
C HIS A 40 3.61 -13.61 -6.82
N PRO A 41 4.77 -13.02 -7.17
CA PRO A 41 5.22 -11.65 -6.87
C PRO A 41 4.54 -10.57 -7.74
N VAL A 42 4.16 -9.44 -7.13
CA VAL A 42 3.50 -8.30 -7.82
C VAL A 42 4.41 -7.06 -7.83
N LEU A 43 4.54 -6.43 -9.01
CA LEU A 43 5.13 -5.09 -9.15
C LEU A 43 4.02 -4.03 -9.26
N VAL A 44 4.01 -3.06 -8.34
CA VAL A 44 3.15 -1.88 -8.41
C VAL A 44 3.97 -0.69 -8.91
N HIS A 45 3.51 -0.04 -9.97
CA HIS A 45 4.15 1.18 -10.45
C HIS A 45 3.15 2.15 -11.07
N CYS A 46 3.57 3.41 -11.15
CA CYS A 46 2.95 4.42 -12.00
C CYS A 46 4.06 5.06 -12.86
N ASN A 47 3.86 6.28 -13.38
CA ASN A 47 4.87 6.92 -14.22
C ASN A 47 6.20 7.20 -13.49
N LYS A 48 6.15 7.54 -12.19
CA LYS A 48 7.31 7.94 -11.39
C LYS A 48 7.42 7.21 -10.05
N GLY A 49 6.48 6.33 -9.73
CA GLY A 49 6.47 5.59 -8.45
C GLY A 49 6.22 6.45 -7.20
N LYS A 50 5.75 7.70 -7.32
CA LYS A 50 5.60 8.65 -6.20
C LYS A 50 4.16 8.76 -5.70
N HIS A 51 3.31 9.44 -6.46
CA HIS A 51 1.95 9.82 -6.05
C HIS A 51 1.00 8.62 -5.98
N ARG A 52 0.55 8.11 -7.14
CA ARG A 52 -0.43 7.00 -7.21
C ARG A 52 0.08 5.73 -6.53
N THR A 53 1.34 5.39 -6.77
CA THR A 53 1.99 4.25 -6.11
C THR A 53 2.05 4.49 -4.61
N GLY A 54 2.48 5.67 -4.14
CA GLY A 54 2.53 6.01 -2.73
C GLY A 54 1.17 5.92 -2.05
N CYS A 55 0.11 6.47 -2.66
CA CYS A 55 -1.25 6.36 -2.13
C CYS A 55 -1.72 4.91 -2.03
N VAL A 56 -1.48 4.08 -3.07
CA VAL A 56 -1.84 2.65 -3.03
C VAL A 56 -1.11 1.93 -1.90
N ILE A 57 0.20 2.14 -1.76
CA ILE A 57 0.99 1.49 -0.71
C ILE A 57 0.58 2.00 0.67
N ALA A 58 0.32 3.29 0.85
CA ALA A 58 -0.17 3.84 2.09
C ALA A 58 -1.54 3.25 2.49
N CYS A 59 -2.47 3.09 1.54
CA CYS A 59 -3.74 2.40 1.79
C CYS A 59 -3.54 0.91 2.14
N LEU A 60 -2.55 0.24 1.51
CA LEU A 60 -2.16 -1.12 1.89
C LEU A 60 -1.63 -1.17 3.32
N ARG A 61 -0.83 -0.18 3.75
CA ARG A 61 -0.37 -0.05 5.14
C ARG A 61 -1.51 0.16 6.13
N LYS A 62 -2.51 0.98 5.78
CA LYS A 62 -3.72 1.13 6.60
C LYS A 62 -4.46 -0.20 6.73
N LEU A 63 -4.56 -0.99 5.65
CA LEU A 63 -5.15 -2.33 5.71
C LEU A 63 -4.31 -3.30 6.55
N GLN A 64 -2.99 -3.10 6.59
CA GLN A 64 -2.05 -3.77 7.50
C GLN A 64 -2.08 -3.22 8.94
N GLY A 65 -2.99 -2.30 9.27
CA GLY A 65 -3.14 -1.72 10.61
C GLY A 65 -1.99 -0.81 11.05
N TRP A 66 -1.20 -0.28 10.12
CA TRP A 66 -0.17 0.71 10.46
C TRP A 66 -0.82 2.05 10.85
N SER A 67 -0.20 2.78 11.78
CA SER A 67 -0.63 4.13 12.17
C SER A 67 -0.26 5.17 11.11
N LEU A 68 -1.03 6.26 11.02
CA LEU A 68 -0.73 7.37 10.11
C LEU A 68 0.64 8.00 10.39
N ASP A 69 1.08 8.01 11.65
CA ASP A 69 2.40 8.50 12.08
C ASP A 69 3.56 7.70 11.47
N THR A 70 3.32 6.47 11.01
CA THR A 70 4.31 5.67 10.27
C THR A 70 4.09 5.77 8.76
N ILE A 71 2.82 5.77 8.33
CA ILE A 71 2.45 5.75 6.91
C ILE A 71 2.84 7.04 6.20
N ILE A 72 2.57 8.20 6.80
CA ILE A 72 2.84 9.50 6.17
C ILE A 72 4.35 9.71 5.96
N PRO A 73 5.23 9.45 6.95
CA PRO A 73 6.67 9.49 6.72
C PRO A 73 7.16 8.52 5.63
N GLU A 74 6.62 7.30 5.55
CA GLU A 74 6.93 6.35 4.45
C GLU A 74 6.58 6.99 3.11
N TYR A 75 5.35 7.50 2.95
CA TYR A 75 4.92 8.18 1.73
C TYR A 75 5.83 9.37 1.37
N LEU A 76 6.16 10.23 2.34
CA LEU A 76 6.99 11.42 2.13
C LEU A 76 8.40 11.05 1.67
N SER A 77 9.00 9.99 2.24
CA SER A 77 10.34 9.54 1.87
C SER A 77 10.46 9.15 0.39
N PHE A 78 9.42 8.52 -0.18
CA PHE A 78 9.41 8.10 -1.59
C PHE A 78 8.89 9.18 -2.55
N SER A 79 8.02 10.08 -2.07
CA SER A 79 7.42 11.13 -2.89
C SER A 79 8.29 12.40 -3.00
N HIS A 80 9.23 12.61 -2.08
CA HIS A 80 10.18 13.73 -2.10
C HIS A 80 10.97 13.80 -3.43
N PRO A 81 11.27 15.00 -3.99
CA PRO A 81 10.89 16.34 -3.52
C PRO A 81 9.52 16.81 -4.01
N LYS A 82 8.70 15.92 -4.59
CA LYS A 82 7.45 16.28 -5.25
C LYS A 82 6.23 15.78 -4.49
N SER A 83 6.30 15.71 -3.17
CA SER A 83 5.19 15.33 -2.30
C SER A 83 3.98 16.25 -2.52
N ARG A 84 2.78 15.76 -2.23
CA ARG A 84 1.53 16.51 -2.42
C ARG A 84 0.66 16.39 -1.19
N LEU A 85 0.22 17.54 -0.68
CA LEU A 85 -0.72 17.61 0.44
C LEU A 85 -2.04 16.87 0.15
N LEU A 86 -2.52 16.90 -1.10
CA LEU A 86 -3.74 16.18 -1.48
C LEU A 86 -3.58 14.66 -1.49
N ASP A 87 -2.36 14.14 -1.64
CA ASP A 87 -2.10 12.71 -1.49
C ASP A 87 -2.08 12.34 0.00
N GLU A 88 -1.49 13.17 0.86
CA GLU A 88 -1.50 12.98 2.33
C GLU A 88 -2.93 13.00 2.88
N LYS A 89 -3.71 14.03 2.52
CA LYS A 89 -5.13 14.13 2.89
C LYS A 89 -5.95 12.93 2.38
N PHE A 90 -5.68 12.46 1.17
CA PHE A 90 -6.30 11.24 0.65
C PHE A 90 -5.99 10.03 1.53
N ILE A 91 -4.72 9.85 1.93
CA ILE A 91 -4.29 8.75 2.78
C ILE A 91 -4.99 8.82 4.15
N GLU A 92 -5.08 9.99 4.76
CA GLU A 92 -5.77 10.22 6.03
C GLU A 92 -7.25 9.83 5.94
N GLU A 93 -7.95 10.31 4.92
CA GLU A 93 -9.40 10.12 4.72
C GLU A 93 -9.79 8.71 4.23
N PHE A 94 -8.88 7.95 3.63
CA PHE A 94 -9.21 6.65 3.06
C PHE A 94 -9.69 5.66 4.13
N ASP A 95 -10.98 5.34 4.12
CA ASP A 95 -11.61 4.49 5.12
C ASP A 95 -11.50 3.00 4.75
N VAL A 96 -10.54 2.32 5.39
CA VAL A 96 -10.28 0.89 5.18
C VAL A 96 -11.38 -0.02 5.75
N SER A 97 -12.22 0.46 6.67
CA SER A 97 -13.27 -0.36 7.29
C SER A 97 -14.27 -0.85 6.25
N LYS A 98 -14.51 -0.06 5.20
CA LYS A 98 -15.33 -0.39 4.02
C LYS A 98 -14.79 -1.59 3.23
N PHE A 99 -13.53 -1.96 3.44
CA PHE A 99 -12.81 -2.99 2.68
C PHE A 99 -12.23 -4.09 3.57
N ILE A 100 -12.74 -4.26 4.81
CA ILE A 100 -12.33 -5.31 5.75
C ILE A 100 -12.41 -6.73 5.17
N HIS A 101 -13.33 -6.99 4.23
CA HIS A 101 -13.43 -8.29 3.57
C HIS A 101 -12.16 -8.66 2.77
N LEU A 102 -11.31 -7.68 2.44
CA LEU A 102 -10.01 -7.90 1.80
C LEU A 102 -8.96 -8.44 2.77
N SER A 103 -9.12 -8.25 4.08
CA SER A 103 -8.18 -8.75 5.09
C SER A 103 -8.42 -10.20 5.51
N HIS A 104 -9.24 -10.94 4.76
CA HIS A 104 -9.60 -12.31 5.12
C HIS A 104 -8.37 -13.25 5.01
N PRO A 105 -8.05 -14.04 6.06
CA PRO A 105 -6.87 -14.90 6.11
C PRO A 105 -6.67 -15.86 4.92
N LEU A 106 -7.75 -16.33 4.28
CA LEU A 106 -7.66 -17.23 3.12
C LEU A 106 -7.03 -16.57 1.88
N ARG A 107 -7.13 -15.25 1.80
CA ARG A 107 -6.57 -14.42 0.73
C ARG A 107 -5.27 -13.75 1.13
N ALA A 108 -4.89 -13.82 2.41
CA ALA A 108 -3.75 -13.07 2.92
C ALA A 108 -2.44 -13.49 2.24
N PRO A 109 -1.61 -12.52 1.84
CA PRO A 109 -0.27 -12.77 1.32
C PRO A 109 0.64 -13.31 2.44
N PRO A 110 1.83 -13.84 2.11
CA PRO A 110 2.76 -14.38 3.11
C PRO A 110 3.30 -13.34 4.11
N TRP A 111 3.10 -12.03 3.86
CA TRP A 111 3.27 -10.99 4.86
C TRP A 111 1.96 -10.81 5.65
N SER A 112 2.04 -10.80 6.97
CA SER A 112 0.87 -10.82 7.85
C SER A 112 0.02 -9.55 7.73
N LEU A 113 -1.29 -9.72 7.59
CA LEU A 113 -2.28 -8.69 7.91
C LEU A 113 -2.63 -8.82 9.40
N PRO A 114 -2.83 -7.72 10.15
CA PRO A 114 -3.25 -7.81 11.53
C PRO A 114 -4.62 -8.49 11.60
N ALA A 115 -4.86 -9.20 12.70
CA ALA A 115 -6.14 -9.83 12.95
C ALA A 115 -7.19 -8.74 13.26
N SER A 116 -7.89 -8.28 12.21
CA SER A 116 -8.99 -7.31 12.21
C SER A 116 -8.60 -5.81 12.26
N PRO A 117 -9.22 -4.94 11.42
CA PRO A 117 -9.03 -3.48 11.44
C PRO A 117 -9.75 -2.73 12.58
N ASN A 118 -10.45 -3.44 13.47
CA ASN A 118 -11.16 -2.79 14.58
C ASN A 118 -10.28 -2.86 15.84
N LEU A 119 -9.91 -1.68 16.35
CA LEU A 119 -9.21 -1.39 17.62
C LEU A 119 -7.67 -1.31 17.56
N CYS A 120 -7.16 -0.32 16.83
CA CYS A 120 -6.06 0.49 17.37
C CYS A 120 -6.63 1.85 17.78
N LEU A 121 -7.60 1.83 18.70
CA LEU A 121 -7.87 3.01 19.53
C LEU A 121 -6.95 2.87 20.75
N ASP A 122 -5.96 3.76 20.79
CA ASP A 122 -5.27 4.22 22.00
C ASP A 122 -4.48 3.22 22.85
N ASN A 123 -3.61 2.39 22.25
CA ASN A 123 -2.48 1.82 23.00
C ASN A 123 -1.20 1.82 22.16
N GLU A 124 -0.23 2.65 22.55
CA GLU A 124 1.10 2.80 21.91
C GLU A 124 1.97 1.53 21.93
N GLU A 125 1.56 0.47 22.63
CA GLU A 125 2.41 -0.68 22.94
C GLU A 125 2.30 -1.86 21.94
N ASP A 126 1.35 -1.86 21.01
CA ASP A 126 1.11 -3.01 20.11
C ASP A 126 1.43 -2.73 18.62
N CYS A 127 2.03 -1.57 18.32
CA CYS A 127 2.45 -1.25 16.96
C CYS A 127 3.81 -1.93 16.68
N PRO A 128 3.90 -2.91 15.76
CA PRO A 128 5.17 -3.57 15.48
C PRO A 128 6.15 -2.55 14.90
N SER A 129 7.20 -2.24 15.67
CA SER A 129 8.26 -1.28 15.30
C SER A 129 8.74 -1.49 13.86
N PRO A 130 8.77 -0.45 13.01
CA PRO A 130 9.15 -0.53 11.60
C PRO A 130 10.52 -1.19 11.36
N THR A 131 11.43 -1.04 12.32
CA THR A 131 12.82 -1.50 12.22
C THR A 131 12.95 -3.01 12.05
N LYS A 132 11.98 -3.80 12.53
CA LYS A 132 12.04 -5.26 12.43
C LYS A 132 11.72 -5.79 11.03
N TRP A 133 10.99 -5.01 10.21
CA TRP A 133 10.57 -5.40 8.86
C TRP A 133 11.58 -5.02 7.77
N TYR A 134 12.34 -3.94 7.98
CA TYR A 134 13.38 -3.50 7.04
C TYR A 134 14.65 -4.36 7.06
N MET A 135 14.79 -5.33 7.99
CA MET A 135 15.97 -6.19 8.12
C MET A 135 15.64 -7.69 7.99
N GLN A 136 14.76 -8.09 7.07
CA GLN A 136 14.79 -9.47 6.58
C GLN A 136 15.72 -9.52 5.36
N PRO A 137 16.93 -10.13 5.45
CA PRO A 137 17.82 -10.24 4.31
C PRO A 137 17.26 -11.30 3.37
N SER A 138 16.52 -10.89 2.35
CA SER A 138 16.19 -11.78 1.24
C SER A 138 16.36 -11.06 -0.10
N VAL A 139 17.61 -10.89 -0.50
CA VAL A 139 18.14 -11.26 -1.83
C VAL A 139 19.65 -11.29 -1.67
N SER A 140 20.24 -12.48 -1.63
CA SER A 140 21.67 -12.68 -1.85
C SER A 140 22.03 -12.00 -3.17
N ARG A 141 22.99 -11.07 -3.15
CA ARG A 141 23.54 -10.44 -4.36
C ARG A 141 23.88 -11.52 -5.37
N VAL A 142 23.11 -11.62 -6.45
CA VAL A 142 23.55 -12.34 -7.64
C VAL A 142 24.37 -11.32 -8.42
N ASN A 143 25.68 -11.58 -8.53
CA ASN A 143 26.57 -10.80 -9.38
C ASN A 143 26.04 -10.83 -10.82
N ALA A 144 25.88 -9.65 -11.42
CA ALA A 144 25.64 -9.52 -12.85
C ALA A 144 26.97 -9.69 -13.59
N PHE A 145 26.95 -10.52 -14.63
CA PHE A 145 27.92 -10.50 -15.72
C PHE A 145 27.70 -9.27 -16.60
#